data_AF-A0A524G5H7-F1
#
_entry.id   AF-A0A524G5H7-F1
#
_cell.length_a   1.000
_cell.length_b   1.000
_cell.length_c   1.000
_cell.angle_alpha   90.00
_cell.angle_beta   90.00
_cell.angle_gamma   90.00
#
_symmetry.space_group_name_H-M   'P 1'
#
loop_
_entity.id
_entity.type
_entity.pdbx_description
1 polymer ?
#
loop_
_entity_poly.entity_id
_entity_poly.type
_entity_poly.pdbx_seq_one_letter_code
_entity_poly.pdbx_strand_id
1 'polypeptide(L)'
;MFDLSDEHTLDELPDHVYVALGRRGMEPLPLKECTYICDGKELLLLKFSQNKAGPIERGLDEITEDWLVECEKCKKQFTIRCIIRYADGERIDTRVDIIDDKGKNLGWLGSY
;
A
#
# COMPACT_ATOMS: atom_id res chain seq x y z
N MET A 1 14.43 3.78 9.82
CA MET A 1 13.10 4.27 9.43
C MET A 1 13.26 5.76 9.16
N PHE A 2 13.18 6.16 7.90
CA PHE A 2 13.23 7.57 7.51
C PHE A 2 11.80 8.08 7.41
N ASP A 3 11.52 9.23 8.03
CA ASP A 3 10.24 9.93 7.94
C ASP A 3 10.36 10.93 6.80
N LEU A 4 9.70 10.68 5.67
CA LEU A 4 9.82 11.47 4.43
C LEU A 4 8.46 12.09 4.05
N SER A 5 7.62 12.34 5.06
CA SER A 5 6.22 12.71 4.87
C SER A 5 6.01 14.04 4.12
N ASP A 6 7.00 14.95 4.15
CA ASP A 6 6.96 16.23 3.41
C ASP A 6 7.37 16.10 1.93
N GLU A 7 7.94 14.96 1.53
CA GLU A 7 8.44 14.72 0.17
C GLU A 7 7.51 13.82 -0.66
N HIS A 8 6.54 13.18 -0.02
CA HIS A 8 5.65 12.21 -0.65
C HIS A 8 4.19 12.65 -0.64
N THR A 9 3.46 12.29 -1.68
CA THR A 9 2.02 12.53 -1.80
C THR A 9 1.29 11.26 -2.22
N LEU A 10 -0.01 11.16 -1.90
CA LEU A 10 -0.82 10.01 -2.34
C LEU A 10 -0.98 9.92 -3.86
N ASP A 11 -0.61 10.95 -4.62
CA ASP A 11 -0.61 10.90 -6.09
C ASP A 11 0.46 9.95 -6.66
N GLU A 12 1.45 9.56 -5.85
CA GLU A 12 2.44 8.54 -6.22
C GLU A 12 1.89 7.12 -6.16
N LEU A 13 0.83 6.89 -5.38
CA LEU A 13 0.11 5.63 -5.38
C LEU A 13 -0.82 5.56 -6.60
N PRO A 14 -1.01 4.37 -7.20
CA PRO A 14 -2.02 4.21 -8.24
C PRO A 14 -3.43 4.41 -7.66
N ASP A 15 -4.38 4.81 -8.51
CA ASP A 15 -5.77 4.96 -8.06
C ASP A 15 -6.42 3.60 -7.76
N HIS A 16 -5.95 2.55 -8.42
CA HIS A 16 -6.48 1.20 -8.29
C HIS A 16 -5.37 0.18 -8.08
N VAL A 17 -5.68 -0.85 -7.31
CA VAL A 17 -4.94 -2.12 -7.26
C VAL A 17 -5.80 -3.22 -7.87
N TYR A 18 -5.18 -4.32 -8.27
CA TYR A 18 -5.88 -5.39 -8.95
C TYR A 18 -5.83 -6.68 -8.16
N VAL A 19 -6.98 -7.30 -7.96
CA VAL A 19 -7.09 -8.65 -7.38
C VAL A 19 -7.39 -9.66 -8.47
N ALA A 20 -6.71 -10.81 -8.42
CA ALA A 20 -6.93 -11.89 -9.39
C ALA A 20 -8.21 -12.66 -9.06
N LEU A 21 -9.13 -12.74 -10.04
CA LEU A 21 -10.36 -13.54 -9.96
C LEU A 21 -10.23 -14.88 -10.72
N GLY A 22 -8.99 -15.41 -10.81
CA GLY A 22 -8.67 -16.60 -11.58
C GLY A 22 -8.93 -16.41 -13.08
N ARG A 23 -9.71 -17.30 -13.69
CA ARG A 23 -10.04 -17.22 -15.13
C ARG A 23 -10.96 -16.07 -15.52
N ARG A 24 -11.54 -15.37 -14.53
CA ARG A 24 -12.42 -14.21 -14.77
C ARG A 24 -11.64 -12.92 -15.00
N GLY A 25 -10.30 -12.97 -14.92
CA GLY A 25 -9.42 -11.83 -15.11
C GLY A 25 -9.07 -11.16 -13.78
N MET A 26 -8.92 -9.84 -13.83
CA MET A 26 -8.55 -9.00 -12.70
C MET A 26 -9.69 -8.04 -12.37
N GLU A 27 -9.95 -7.85 -11.08
CA GLU A 27 -10.91 -6.84 -10.60
C GLU A 27 -10.14 -5.63 -10.05
N PRO A 28 -10.41 -4.41 -10.56
CA PRO A 28 -9.83 -3.21 -10.00
C PRO A 28 -10.53 -2.86 -8.68
N LEU A 29 -9.73 -2.55 -7.66
CA LEU A 29 -10.19 -2.07 -6.36
C LEU A 29 -9.59 -0.69 -6.10
N PRO A 30 -10.40 0.31 -5.70
CA PRO A 30 -9.90 1.64 -5.40
C PRO A 30 -8.96 1.60 -4.21
N LEU A 31 -7.76 2.14 -4.37
CA LEU A 31 -6.73 2.16 -3.33
C LEU A 31 -6.91 3.34 -2.37
N LYS A 32 -7.30 4.49 -2.90
CA LYS A 32 -7.37 5.77 -2.18
C LYS A 32 -8.75 6.01 -1.54
N GLU A 33 -9.42 4.95 -1.09
CA GLU A 33 -10.71 5.01 -0.42
C GLU A 33 -10.64 4.48 1.02
N CYS A 34 -11.57 4.91 1.87
CA CYS A 34 -11.63 4.46 3.26
C CYS A 34 -11.95 2.96 3.34
N THR A 35 -11.13 2.21 4.07
CA THR A 35 -11.25 0.75 4.23
C THR A 35 -12.25 0.33 5.30
N TYR A 36 -12.80 1.28 6.06
CA TYR A 36 -13.83 1.03 7.07
C TYR A 36 -15.23 1.19 6.48
N ILE A 37 -16.28 0.92 7.28
CA ILE A 37 -17.69 1.20 6.91
C ILE A 37 -17.92 2.72 6.90
N CYS A 38 -17.33 3.38 5.91
CA CYS A 38 -17.34 4.80 5.65
C CYS A 38 -17.20 4.98 4.15
N ASP A 39 -18.12 5.71 3.54
CA ASP A 39 -18.12 6.13 2.13
C ASP A 39 -17.16 7.30 1.86
N GLY A 40 -16.10 7.43 2.67
CA GLY A 40 -15.08 8.47 2.52
C GLY A 40 -14.14 8.15 1.37
N LYS A 41 -13.99 9.10 0.43
CA LYS A 41 -13.14 8.99 -0.76
C LYS A 41 -11.88 9.84 -0.71
N GLU A 42 -11.72 10.59 0.38
CA GLU A 42 -10.61 11.52 0.57
C GLU A 42 -9.77 11.02 1.74
N LEU A 43 -8.51 10.78 1.44
CA LEU A 43 -7.49 10.35 2.39
C LEU A 43 -6.42 11.42 2.50
N LEU A 44 -5.99 11.69 3.72
CA LEU A 44 -4.86 12.56 4.03
C LEU A 44 -3.65 11.68 4.37
N LEU A 45 -2.51 11.93 3.73
CA LEU A 45 -1.25 11.31 4.13
C LEU A 45 -0.78 11.92 5.45
N LEU A 46 -0.63 11.09 6.48
CA LEU A 46 -0.08 11.50 7.77
C LEU A 46 1.40 11.18 7.89
N LYS A 47 1.81 10.02 7.37
CA LYS A 47 3.20 9.59 7.45
C LYS A 47 3.57 8.66 6.32
N PHE A 48 4.76 8.85 5.77
CA PHE A 48 5.41 7.88 4.90
C PHE A 48 6.65 7.31 5.57
N SER A 49 6.86 6.00 5.42
CA SER A 49 8.13 5.37 5.78
C SER A 49 8.50 4.26 4.83
N GLN A 50 9.77 4.21 4.46
CA GLN A 50 10.34 3.17 3.63
C GLN A 50 11.35 2.34 4.42
N ASN A 51 11.32 1.03 4.19
CA ASN A 51 12.30 0.10 4.70
C ASN A 51 12.72 -0.87 3.61
N LYS A 52 14.02 -0.92 3.31
CA LYS A 52 14.58 -1.96 2.45
C LYS A 52 14.85 -3.18 3.33
N ALA A 53 14.08 -4.24 3.13
CA ALA A 53 14.51 -5.54 3.60
C ALA A 53 15.75 -5.92 2.76
N GLY A 54 16.83 -6.37 3.40
CA GLY A 54 17.97 -6.90 2.66
C GLY A 54 17.54 -8.02 1.70
N PRO A 55 18.42 -8.45 0.78
CA PRO A 55 18.07 -9.46 -0.22
C PRO A 55 17.46 -10.69 0.45
N ILE A 56 16.22 -11.02 0.06
CA ILE A 56 15.48 -12.16 0.62
C ILE A 56 16.17 -13.45 0.16
N GLU A 57 16.58 -13.49 -1.11
CA GLU A 57 17.37 -14.55 -1.75
C GLU A 57 18.24 -13.93 -2.86
N ARG A 58 19.19 -14.70 -3.45
CA ARG A 58 20.08 -14.18 -4.50
C ARG A 58 19.29 -13.57 -5.67
N GLY A 59 19.42 -12.27 -5.85
CA GLY A 59 18.75 -11.52 -6.92
C GLY A 59 17.34 -11.03 -6.57
N LEU A 60 16.78 -11.40 -5.42
CA LEU A 60 15.46 -10.94 -4.98
C LEU A 60 15.56 -9.93 -3.84
N ASP A 61 15.19 -8.68 -4.14
CA ASP A 61 15.13 -7.57 -3.18
C ASP A 61 13.67 -7.22 -2.87
N GLU A 62 13.39 -6.80 -1.63
CA GLU A 62 12.07 -6.31 -1.23
C GLU A 62 12.18 -4.96 -0.53
N ILE A 63 11.33 -4.02 -0.95
CA ILE A 63 11.17 -2.72 -0.32
C ILE A 63 9.75 -2.63 0.22
N THR A 64 9.62 -2.32 1.50
CA THR A 64 8.33 -2.02 2.13
C THR A 64 8.16 -0.52 2.26
N GLU A 65 7.06 -0.01 1.75
CA GLU A 65 6.61 1.37 1.88
C GLU A 65 5.30 1.40 2.65
N ASP A 66 5.31 2.05 3.81
CA ASP A 66 4.16 2.22 4.66
C ASP A 66 3.64 3.66 4.54
N TRP A 67 2.41 3.78 4.05
CA TRP A 67 1.68 5.03 3.87
C TRP A 67 0.58 5.10 4.93
N LEU A 68 0.85 5.74 6.06
CA LEU A 68 -0.15 6.00 7.09
C LEU A 68 -1.08 7.11 6.61
N VAL A 69 -2.35 6.79 6.46
CA VAL A 69 -3.37 7.68 5.96
C VAL A 69 -4.49 7.87 6.98
N GLU A 70 -5.16 9.02 6.90
CA GLU A 70 -6.37 9.32 7.65
C GLU A 70 -7.53 9.59 6.70
N CYS A 71 -8.67 8.96 6.93
CA CYS A 71 -9.90 9.29 6.21
C CYS A 71 -10.41 10.66 6.67
N GLU A 72 -10.57 11.60 5.75
CA GLU A 72 -11.02 12.94 6.11
C GLU A 72 -12.42 12.98 6.72
N LYS A 73 -13.28 12.01 6.33
CA LYS A 73 -14.67 11.91 6.77
C LYS A 73 -14.83 11.32 8.18
N CYS A 74 -14.26 10.14 8.44
CA CYS A 74 -14.43 9.45 9.73
C CYS A 74 -13.23 9.60 10.68
N LYS A 75 -12.15 10.26 10.25
CA LYS A 75 -10.92 10.50 11.01
C LYS A 75 -10.22 9.23 11.51
N LYS A 76 -10.57 8.07 10.93
CA LYS A 76 -9.88 6.82 11.20
C LYS A 76 -8.61 6.74 10.38
N GLN A 77 -7.59 6.18 11.00
CA GLN A 77 -6.29 5.96 10.40
C GLN A 77 -6.14 4.50 9.99
N PHE A 78 -5.39 4.27 8.92
CA PHE A 78 -4.95 2.94 8.50
C PHE A 78 -3.67 3.10 7.69
N THR A 79 -2.90 2.03 7.53
CA THR A 79 -1.69 2.04 6.71
C THR A 79 -1.95 1.27 5.43
N ILE A 80 -1.63 1.90 4.30
CA ILE A 80 -1.47 1.22 3.02
C ILE A 80 0.00 0.77 2.95
N ARG A 81 0.23 -0.54 3.02
CA ARG A 81 1.57 -1.12 2.95
C ARG A 81 1.83 -1.63 1.54
N CYS A 82 2.75 -1.00 0.83
CA CYS A 82 3.24 -1.47 -0.46
C CYS A 82 4.51 -2.31 -0.27
N ILE A 83 4.46 -3.56 -0.69
CA ILE A 83 5.58 -4.50 -0.68
C ILE A 83 6.04 -4.66 -2.13
N ILE A 84 7.11 -3.96 -2.47
CA ILE A 84 7.67 -3.89 -3.81
C ILE A 84 8.76 -4.95 -3.95
N ARG A 85 8.60 -5.87 -4.91
CA ARG A 85 9.55 -6.95 -5.15
C ARG A 85 10.36 -6.67 -6.42
N TYR A 86 11.66 -6.89 -6.32
CA TYR A 86 12.61 -6.76 -7.42
C TYR A 86 13.29 -8.10 -7.70
N ALA A 87 13.45 -8.45 -8.97
CA ALA A 87 14.33 -9.53 -9.43
C ALA A 87 15.44 -8.93 -10.29
N ASP A 88 16.69 -9.20 -9.92
CA ASP A 88 17.89 -8.74 -10.62
C ASP A 88 17.90 -7.22 -10.90
N GLY A 89 17.29 -6.44 -9.99
CA GLY A 89 17.17 -4.98 -10.09
C GLY A 89 15.93 -4.48 -10.84
N GLU A 90 15.13 -5.35 -11.44
CA GLU A 90 13.87 -5.00 -12.11
C GLU A 90 12.67 -5.24 -11.19
N ARG A 91 11.74 -4.26 -11.13
CA ARG A 91 10.50 -4.39 -10.35
C ARG A 91 9.59 -5.43 -11.00
N ILE A 92 9.21 -6.46 -10.23
CA ILE A 92 8.34 -7.55 -10.69
C ILE A 92 6.88 -7.19 -10.45
N ASP A 93 6.57 -6.78 -9.22
CA ASP A 93 5.22 -6.43 -8.81
C ASP A 93 5.23 -5.62 -7.51
N THR A 94 4.07 -5.10 -7.14
CA THR A 94 3.84 -4.50 -5.83
C THR A 94 2.58 -5.04 -5.22
N ARG A 95 2.75 -5.75 -4.12
CA ARG A 95 1.67 -6.24 -3.29
C ARG A 95 1.22 -5.15 -2.33
N VAL A 96 -0.08 -4.93 -2.22
CA VAL A 96 -0.66 -3.97 -1.29
C VAL A 96 -1.43 -4.67 -0.19
N ASP A 97 -1.00 -4.46 1.05
CA ASP A 97 -1.69 -4.91 2.26
C ASP A 97 -2.31 -3.70 3.00
N ILE A 98 -3.43 -3.92 3.70
CA ILE A 98 -4.03 -2.90 4.58
C ILE A 98 -3.76 -3.25 6.03
N ILE A 99 -3.30 -2.28 6.81
CA ILE A 99 -3.09 -2.42 8.26
C ILE A 99 -4.05 -1.48 8.97
N ASP A 100 -4.85 -2.00 9.90
CA ASP A 100 -5.79 -1.18 10.66
C ASP A 100 -5.10 -0.24 11.67
N ASP A 101 -5.90 0.63 12.27
CA ASP A 101 -5.54 1.57 13.34
C ASP A 101 -4.89 0.91 14.58
N LYS A 102 -5.03 -0.41 14.74
CA LYS A 102 -4.45 -1.18 15.85
C LYS A 102 -3.17 -1.90 15.46
N GLY A 103 -2.68 -1.69 14.23
CA GLY A 103 -1.51 -2.37 13.69
C GLY A 103 -1.78 -3.80 13.23
N LYS A 104 -3.05 -4.23 13.16
CA LYS A 104 -3.40 -5.55 12.64
C LYS A 104 -3.43 -5.50 11.12
N ASN A 105 -2.61 -6.34 10.49
CA ASN A 105 -2.68 -6.56 9.06
C ASN A 105 -4.02 -7.24 8.70
N LEU A 106 -4.87 -6.53 7.95
CA LEU A 106 -6.16 -7.01 7.44
C LEU A 106 -5.99 -7.92 6.21
N GLY A 107 -4.79 -7.96 5.64
CA GLY A 107 -4.41 -8.82 4.54
C GLY A 107 -4.22 -8.07 3.23
N TRP A 108 -4.08 -8.87 2.18
CA TRP A 108 -3.83 -8.43 0.80
C TRP A 108 -5.09 -7.81 0.18
N LEU A 109 -4.97 -6.57 -0.28
CA LEU A 109 -6.01 -5.86 -1.05
C LEU A 109 -5.88 -6.16 -2.54
N GLY A 110 -4.68 -6.08 -3.09
CA GLY A 110 -4.42 -6.27 -4.52
C GLY A 110 -2.97 -5.99 -4.87
N SER A 111 -2.64 -6.07 -6.16
CA SER A 111 -1.30 -5.80 -6.67
C SER A 111 -1.33 -4.89 -7.90
N TYR A 112 -0.20 -4.25 -8.20
CA TYR A 112 0.02 -3.45 -9.40
C TYR A 112 1.49 -3.47 -9.84
#